data_AF-A0A510JNX8-F1
#
_entry.id   AF-A0A510JNX8-F1
#
_cell.length_a   1.000
_cell.length_b   1.000
_cell.length_c   1.000
_cell.angle_alpha   90.00
_cell.angle_beta   90.00
_cell.angle_gamma   90.00
#
_symmetry.space_group_name_H-M   'P 1'
#
loop_
_entity.id
_entity.type
_entity.pdbx_description
1 polymer ?
#
loop_
_entity_poly.entity_id
_entity_poly.type
_entity_poly.pdbx_seq_one_letter_code
_entity_poly.pdbx_strand_id
1 'polypeptide(L)'
;MINGNYEKFRLEIRELLKNTISFRNLKEENSYHLFVIGLVSIISENYFVRSNVESGDGIPDLVLKPKDKNKKAFIFEFKKR
;
A
#
# COMPACT_ATOMS: atom_id res chain seq x y z
N MET A 1 -0.34 -13.65 5.05
CA MET A 1 0.51 -12.66 4.34
C MET A 1 0.93 -11.47 5.21
N ILE A 2 0.30 -11.17 6.36
CA ILE A 2 0.72 -10.05 7.22
C ILE A 2 0.70 -10.47 8.71
N ASN A 3 1.62 -11.33 9.12
CA ASN A 3 1.90 -11.56 10.56
C ASN A 3 2.84 -10.46 11.12
N GLY A 4 2.68 -9.23 10.65
CA GLY A 4 3.56 -8.10 11.02
C GLY A 4 4.99 -8.18 10.49
N ASN A 5 5.29 -9.10 9.56
CA ASN A 5 6.57 -9.18 8.87
C ASN A 5 6.57 -8.23 7.66
N TYR A 6 6.95 -6.98 7.93
CA TYR A 6 7.03 -5.90 6.95
C TYR A 6 7.92 -6.26 5.75
N GLU A 7 9.09 -6.86 5.98
CA GLU A 7 10.02 -7.20 4.89
C GLU A 7 9.43 -8.22 3.93
N LYS A 8 8.73 -9.24 4.45
CA LYS A 8 8.05 -10.22 3.61
C LYS A 8 6.96 -9.57 2.76
N PHE A 9 6.13 -8.73 3.37
CA PHE A 9 5.08 -8.01 2.64
C PHE A 9 5.67 -7.08 1.56
N ARG A 10 6.74 -6.36 1.88
CA ARG A 10 7.45 -5.48 0.94
C ARG A 10 8.04 -6.26 -0.24
N LEU A 11 8.66 -7.41 0.02
CA LEU A 11 9.21 -8.28 -1.00
C LEU A 11 8.13 -8.85 -1.93
N GLU A 12 7.02 -9.35 -1.36
CA GLU A 12 5.90 -9.90 -2.13
C GLU A 12 5.27 -8.86 -3.05
N ILE A 13 5.00 -7.64 -2.53
CA ILE A 13 4.45 -6.53 -3.35
C ILE A 13 5.44 -6.11 -4.43
N ARG A 14 6.74 -6.03 -4.11
CA ARG A 14 7.79 -5.66 -5.07
C ARG A 14 7.92 -6.68 -6.20
N GLU A 15 7.90 -7.98 -5.90
CA GLU A 15 7.96 -9.03 -6.91
C GLU A 15 6.70 -9.07 -7.76
N LEU A 16 5.52 -8.90 -7.14
CA LEU A 16 4.26 -8.80 -7.87
C LEU A 16 4.29 -7.62 -8.85
N LEU A 17 4.71 -6.43 -8.40
CA LEU A 17 4.86 -5.24 -9.23
C LEU A 17 5.81 -5.48 -10.41
N LYS A 18 7.01 -6.05 -10.17
CA LYS A 18 7.96 -6.35 -11.24
C LYS A 18 7.41 -7.28 -12.32
N ASN A 19 6.63 -8.29 -11.90
CA ASN A 19 6.19 -9.37 -12.77
C ASN A 19 4.86 -9.08 -13.48
N THR A 20 4.03 -8.19 -12.94
CA THR A 20 2.72 -7.87 -13.54
C THR A 20 2.77 -6.70 -14.51
N ILE A 21 3.44 -5.61 -14.16
CA ILE A 21 3.51 -4.41 -14.99
C ILE A 21 4.92 -3.83 -14.89
N SER A 22 5.63 -3.76 -16.02
CA SER A 22 6.90 -3.01 -16.08
C SER A 22 6.66 -1.60 -15.53
N PHE A 23 7.44 -1.15 -14.55
CA PHE A 23 7.37 0.21 -14.00
C PHE A 23 7.37 1.30 -15.10
N ARG A 24 7.95 1.01 -16.27
CA ARG A 24 7.97 1.89 -17.45
C ARG A 24 6.59 2.11 -18.10
N ASN A 25 5.60 1.26 -17.82
CA ASN A 25 4.22 1.37 -18.28
C ASN A 25 3.34 2.12 -17.27
N LEU A 26 3.75 2.18 -16.00
CA LEU A 26 3.15 3.04 -14.97
C LEU A 26 3.83 4.41 -15.01
N LYS A 27 3.60 5.15 -16.10
CA LYS A 27 4.26 6.44 -16.36
C LYS A 27 3.83 7.56 -15.42
N GLU A 28 2.66 7.42 -14.80
CA GLU A 28 2.09 8.40 -13.89
C GLU A 28 1.93 7.80 -12.49
N GLU A 29 2.17 8.64 -11.47
CA GLU A 29 2.00 8.28 -10.06
C GLU A 29 0.63 7.69 -9.76
N ASN A 30 -0.41 8.26 -10.39
CA ASN A 30 -1.79 7.81 -10.27
C ASN A 30 -1.96 6.33 -10.67
N SER A 31 -1.26 5.86 -11.69
CA SER A 31 -1.34 4.47 -12.14
C SER A 31 -0.71 3.51 -11.13
N TYR A 32 0.42 3.89 -10.54
CA TYR A 32 1.07 3.11 -9.48
C TYR A 32 0.22 3.09 -8.20
N HIS A 33 -0.34 4.23 -7.84
CA HIS A 33 -1.21 4.40 -6.68
C HIS A 33 -2.48 3.53 -6.79
N LEU A 34 -3.19 3.59 -7.92
CA LEU A 34 -4.38 2.78 -8.16
C LEU A 34 -4.09 1.28 -8.15
N PHE A 35 -2.95 0.87 -8.71
CA PHE A 35 -2.54 -0.54 -8.70
C PHE A 35 -2.27 -1.03 -7.28
N VAL A 36 -1.50 -0.28 -6.48
CA VAL A 36 -1.23 -0.64 -5.08
C VAL A 36 -2.52 -0.67 -4.28
N ILE A 37 -3.44 0.29 -4.45
CA ILE A 37 -4.79 0.26 -3.87
C ILE A 37 -5.52 -1.04 -4.25
N GLY A 38 -5.47 -1.42 -5.53
CA GLY A 38 -6.05 -2.67 -6.02
C GLY A 38 -5.49 -3.89 -5.29
N LEU A 39 -4.18 -3.99 -5.11
CA LEU A 39 -3.55 -5.10 -4.38
C LEU A 39 -3.95 -5.14 -2.90
N VAL A 40 -3.95 -3.98 -2.23
CA VAL A 40 -4.29 -3.91 -0.81
C VAL A 40 -5.81 -3.97 -0.55
N SER A 41 -6.64 -3.86 -1.59
CA SER A 41 -8.09 -4.05 -1.45
C SER A 41 -8.43 -5.49 -1.01
N ILE A 42 -7.58 -6.47 -1.32
CA ILE A 42 -7.74 -7.88 -0.91
C ILE A 42 -7.69 -8.03 0.63
N ILE A 43 -7.01 -7.13 1.34
CA ILE A 43 -6.95 -7.13 2.80
C ILE A 43 -7.98 -6.20 3.46
N SER A 44 -8.90 -5.61 2.67
CA SER A 44 -9.91 -4.66 3.13
C SER A 44 -10.92 -5.24 4.13
N GLU A 45 -11.08 -6.56 4.16
CA GLU A 45 -11.87 -7.25 5.19
C GLU A 45 -11.33 -6.98 6.60
N ASN A 46 -9.99 -6.92 6.73
CA ASN A 46 -9.29 -6.76 8.01
C ASN A 46 -8.76 -5.33 8.23
N TYR A 47 -8.70 -4.51 7.17
CA TYR A 47 -8.11 -3.17 7.19
C TYR A 47 -9.03 -2.16 6.50
N PHE A 48 -9.13 -0.96 7.07
CA PHE A 48 -9.59 0.21 6.32
C PHE A 48 -8.46 0.69 5.42
N VAL A 49 -8.70 0.68 4.12
CA VAL A 49 -7.79 1.21 3.09
C VAL A 49 -8.17 2.67 2.83
N ARG A 50 -7.25 3.61 3.07
CA ARG A 50 -7.48 5.05 2.91
C ARG A 50 -6.31 5.69 2.16
N SER A 51 -6.57 6.34 1.04
CA SER A 51 -5.55 7.10 0.30
C SER A 51 -5.77 8.61 0.44
N ASN A 52 -4.66 9.37 0.43
CA ASN A 52 -4.67 10.84 0.45
C ASN A 52 -5.53 11.44 1.57
N VAL A 53 -5.54 10.81 2.76
CA VAL A 53 -6.32 11.27 3.90
C VAL A 53 -5.40 12.02 4.85
N GLU A 54 -5.74 13.29 5.12
CA GLU A 54 -5.06 14.12 6.12
C GLU A 54 -5.08 13.44 7.49
N SER A 55 -3.90 13.34 8.12
CA SER A 55 -3.73 12.68 9.41
C SER A 55 -2.62 13.35 10.22
N GLY A 56 -2.98 14.11 11.24
CA GLY A 56 -2.02 14.92 11.99
C GLY A 56 -1.45 16.03 11.10
N ASP A 57 -0.13 16.22 11.10
CA ASP A 57 0.56 17.27 10.34
C ASP A 57 0.93 16.86 8.89
N GLY A 58 0.36 15.78 8.36
CA GLY A 58 0.74 15.24 7.04
C GLY A 58 -0.38 14.53 6.28
N ILE A 59 -0.13 14.31 5.00
CA ILE A 59 -1.02 13.61 4.06
C ILE A 59 -0.25 12.43 3.47
N PRO A 60 -0.38 11.23 4.06
CA PRO A 60 0.25 10.03 3.51
C PRO A 60 -0.47 9.59 2.23
N ASP A 61 0.27 9.01 1.31
CA ASP A 61 -0.30 8.48 0.07
C ASP A 61 -1.31 7.36 0.34
N LEU A 62 -0.99 6.44 1.26
CA LEU A 62 -1.88 5.33 1.59
C LEU A 62 -1.72 4.87 3.05
N VAL A 63 -2.85 4.61 3.70
CA VAL A 63 -2.97 4.14 5.07
C VAL A 63 -3.79 2.86 5.11
N LEU A 64 -3.25 1.83 5.74
CA LEU A 64 -3.96 0.62 6.11
C LEU A 64 -4.18 0.63 7.63
N LYS A 65 -5.37 1.07 8.03
CA LYS A 65 -5.76 1.07 9.45
C LYS A 65 -6.45 -0.25 9.78
N PRO A 66 -5.93 -1.07 10.70
CA PRO A 66 -6.56 -2.34 11.03
C PRO A 66 -7.92 -2.09 11.70
N LYS A 67 -8.89 -2.96 11.42
CA LYS A 67 -10.18 -2.95 12.12
C LYS A 67 -10.02 -3.48 13.55
N ASP A 68 -9.17 -4.49 13.73
CA ASP A 68 -8.73 -4.97 15.04
C ASP A 68 -7.58 -4.09 15.58
N LYS A 69 -7.81 -3.40 16.69
CA LYS A 69 -6.83 -2.49 17.30
C LYS A 69 -5.57 -3.18 17.82
N ASN A 70 -5.58 -4.51 17.95
CA ASN A 70 -4.40 -5.29 18.36
C ASN A 70 -3.48 -5.63 17.17
N LYS A 71 -3.88 -5.32 15.93
CA LYS A 71 -3.05 -5.50 14.73
C LYS A 71 -2.28 -4.22 14.42
N LYS A 72 -1.23 -4.38 13.60
CA LYS A 72 -0.37 -3.25 13.20
C LYS A 72 -1.03 -2.44 12.10
N ALA A 73 -0.88 -1.11 12.14
CA ALA A 73 -1.20 -0.24 11.01
C ALA A 73 -0.01 -0.11 10.06
N PHE A 74 -0.28 0.25 8.80
CA PHE A 74 0.73 0.50 7.80
C PHE A 74 0.49 1.85 7.14
N ILE A 75 1.57 2.60 6.95
CA ILE A 75 1.59 3.89 6.24
C ILE A 75 2.56 3.73 5.07
N PHE A 76 2.14 4.14 3.89
CA PHE A 76 2.90 4.08 2.66
C PHE A 76 3.16 5.50 2.19
N GLU A 77 4.41 5.71 1.78
CA GLU A 77 4.90 6.92 1.16
C GLU A 77 5.58 6.50 -0.14
N PHE A 78 4.98 6.86 -1.26
CA PHE A 78 5.53 6.59 -2.58
C PHE A 78 6.56 7.67 -2.92
N LYS A 79 7.71 7.24 -3.45
CA LYS A 79 8.75 8.17 -3.91
C LYS A 79 8.90 8.01 -5.41
N LYS A 80 8.68 9.10 -6.14
CA LYS A 80 9.16 9.23 -7.53
C LYS A 80 10.68 9.27 -7.49
N ARG A 81 11.30 8.51 -8.38
CA ARG A 81 12.74 8.55 -8.62
C ARG A 81 13.06 9.58 -9.69
#